data_AF-A0A2C6MGX4-F1
#
_entry.id   AF-A0A2C6MGX4-F1
#
_cell.length_a   1.000
_cell.length_b   1.000
_cell.length_c   1.000
_cell.angle_alpha   90.00
_cell.angle_beta   90.00
_cell.angle_gamma   90.00
#
_symmetry.space_group_name_H-M   'P 1'
#
loop_
_entity.id
_entity.type
_entity.pdbx_description
1 polymer ?
#
loop_
_entity_poly.entity_id
_entity_poly.type
_entity_poly.pdbx_seq_one_letter_code
_entity_poly.pdbx_strand_id
1 'polypeptide(L)'
;MHVVVQTAPASRVGLGEEFGMAPGTFVEGKQVAALKKLGFDAVFDTNFSADLTIFEEATELIKRVTGQIHEPLPQFTSCSPGWVKFCEYYYPDLLPHMSTCKSPQQMLGTLIKTYYAKEKGISRIKSSRYPSCPAPPRNLKLPVRK
;
A
#
# COMPACT_ATOMS: atom_id res chain seq x y z
N MET A 1 -0.13 21.70 11.06
CA MET A 1 0.14 20.24 10.89
C MET A 1 -0.71 19.78 9.73
N HIS A 2 -0.13 19.25 8.66
CA HIS A 2 -0.89 18.85 7.46
C HIS A 2 -1.25 17.36 7.55
N VAL A 3 -2.53 17.03 7.57
CA VAL A 3 -3.05 15.67 7.72
C VAL A 3 -3.62 15.22 6.38
N VAL A 4 -3.04 14.15 5.85
CA VAL A 4 -3.44 13.58 4.57
C VAL A 4 -3.97 12.18 4.77
N VAL A 5 -4.90 11.77 3.92
CA VAL A 5 -5.45 10.42 3.91
C VAL A 5 -5.29 9.80 2.53
N GLN A 6 -4.97 8.51 2.51
CA GLN A 6 -4.99 7.72 1.27
C GLN A 6 -6.12 6.70 1.29
N THR A 7 -6.81 6.58 0.16
CA THR A 7 -7.94 5.66 -0.05
C THR A 7 -7.52 4.51 -0.95
N ALA A 8 -7.90 3.29 -0.58
CA ALA A 8 -7.67 2.10 -1.39
C ALA A 8 -8.86 1.85 -2.34
N PRO A 9 -8.65 1.27 -3.54
CA PRO A 9 -9.74 0.99 -4.48
C PRO A 9 -10.84 0.09 -3.92
N ALA A 10 -10.48 -0.88 -3.08
CA ALA A 10 -11.45 -1.74 -2.42
C ALA A 10 -12.37 -0.97 -1.47
N SER A 11 -11.88 0.11 -0.84
CA SER A 11 -12.68 0.90 0.11
C SER A 11 -13.80 1.69 -0.57
N ARG A 12 -13.59 2.19 -1.80
CA ARG A 12 -14.63 2.94 -2.53
C ARG A 12 -15.73 2.05 -3.12
N VAL A 13 -15.56 0.73 -3.08
CA VAL A 13 -16.56 -0.26 -3.52
C VAL A 13 -17.28 -0.86 -2.32
N GLY A 14 -16.53 -1.25 -1.27
CA GLY A 14 -17.12 -1.87 -0.08
C GLY A 14 -17.83 -0.89 0.86
N LEU A 15 -17.44 0.39 0.89
CA LEU A 15 -18.03 1.36 1.82
C LEU A 15 -19.53 1.57 1.61
N GLY A 16 -20.04 1.40 0.38
CA GLY A 16 -21.48 1.55 0.11
C GLY A 16 -22.34 0.52 0.85
N GLU A 17 -21.83 -0.68 1.07
CA GLU A 17 -22.55 -1.79 1.73
C GLU A 17 -22.91 -1.45 3.18
N GLU A 18 -22.01 -0.79 3.90
CA GLU A 18 -22.22 -0.32 5.28
C GLU A 18 -23.34 0.74 5.40
N PHE A 19 -23.70 1.39 4.30
CA PHE A 19 -24.79 2.38 4.24
C PHE A 19 -26.06 1.82 3.56
N GLY A 20 -26.17 0.50 3.42
CA GLY A 20 -27.33 -0.17 2.83
C GLY A 20 -27.44 -0.03 1.31
N MET A 21 -26.34 0.33 0.62
CA MET A 21 -26.29 0.32 -0.84
C MET A 21 -26.01 -1.10 -1.35
N ALA A 22 -26.31 -1.35 -2.63
CA ALA A 22 -26.01 -2.64 -3.24
C ALA A 22 -24.49 -2.92 -3.23
N PRO A 23 -24.05 -4.17 -3.00
CA PRO A 23 -22.65 -4.56 -3.15
C PRO A 23 -22.09 -4.15 -4.50
N GLY A 24 -20.86 -3.64 -4.52
CA GLY A 24 -20.25 -3.14 -5.74
C GLY A 24 -20.58 -1.68 -6.10
N THR A 25 -21.42 -0.98 -5.30
CA THR A 25 -21.75 0.42 -5.60
C THR A 25 -20.53 1.32 -5.47
N PHE A 26 -20.22 2.06 -6.54
CA PHE A 26 -19.07 2.95 -6.59
C PHE A 26 -19.34 4.27 -5.84
N VAL A 27 -18.68 4.46 -4.69
CA VAL A 27 -18.93 5.61 -3.78
C VAL A 27 -17.73 6.57 -3.63
N GLU A 28 -16.79 6.57 -4.57
CA GLU A 28 -15.56 7.37 -4.49
C GLU A 28 -15.81 8.86 -4.20
N GLY A 29 -16.64 9.53 -4.99
CA GLY A 29 -16.91 10.96 -4.82
C GLY A 29 -17.50 11.27 -3.43
N LYS A 30 -18.38 10.39 -2.93
CA LYS A 30 -18.98 10.52 -1.60
C LYS A 30 -17.93 10.30 -0.50
N GLN A 31 -17.05 9.32 -0.67
CA GLN A 31 -15.95 9.02 0.26
C GLN A 31 -14.97 10.19 0.34
N VAL A 32 -14.53 10.74 -0.79
CA VAL A 32 -13.61 11.88 -0.84
C VAL A 32 -14.26 13.12 -0.22
N ALA A 33 -15.53 13.39 -0.52
CA ALA A 33 -16.26 14.51 0.08
C ALA A 33 -16.40 14.36 1.60
N ALA A 34 -16.70 13.16 2.09
CA ALA A 34 -16.78 12.87 3.51
C ALA A 34 -15.42 13.07 4.21
N LEU A 35 -14.33 12.56 3.64
CA LEU A 35 -12.98 12.74 4.18
C LEU A 35 -12.57 14.22 4.23
N LYS A 36 -12.90 15.01 3.19
CA LYS A 36 -12.67 16.47 3.24
C LYS A 36 -13.50 17.15 4.32
N LYS A 37 -14.77 16.76 4.50
CA LYS A 37 -15.63 17.27 5.59
C LYS A 37 -15.14 16.89 6.99
N LEU A 38 -14.46 15.75 7.14
CA LEU A 38 -13.82 15.33 8.39
C LEU A 38 -12.57 16.15 8.74
N GLY A 39 -12.11 17.04 7.85
CA GLY A 39 -10.99 17.94 8.11
C GLY A 39 -9.63 17.41 7.63
N PHE A 40 -9.59 16.42 6.73
CA PHE A 40 -8.34 16.06 6.05
C PHE A 40 -7.96 17.15 5.03
N ASP A 41 -6.71 17.59 5.06
CA ASP A 41 -6.21 18.65 4.18
C ASP A 41 -6.04 18.18 2.73
N ALA A 42 -5.70 16.90 2.53
CA ALA A 42 -5.59 16.27 1.22
C ALA A 42 -6.01 14.80 1.24
N VAL A 43 -6.62 14.35 0.14
CA VAL A 43 -7.07 12.97 -0.08
C VAL A 43 -6.37 12.43 -1.32
N PHE A 44 -5.66 11.32 -1.20
CA PHE A 44 -4.91 10.69 -2.29
C PHE A 44 -5.45 9.31 -2.64
N ASP A 45 -5.48 8.98 -3.92
CA ASP A 45 -5.79 7.61 -4.39
C ASP A 45 -4.51 6.76 -4.39
N THR A 46 -4.59 5.57 -3.79
CA THR A 46 -3.51 4.59 -3.77
C THR A 46 -3.19 4.05 -5.18
N ASN A 47 -4.11 4.14 -6.15
CA ASN A 47 -3.86 3.72 -7.54
C ASN A 47 -2.63 4.39 -8.15
N PHE A 48 -2.43 5.68 -7.89
CA PHE A 48 -1.25 6.40 -8.39
C PHE A 48 0.06 5.73 -7.96
N SER A 49 0.13 5.29 -6.70
CA SER A 49 1.29 4.55 -6.20
C SER A 49 1.31 3.07 -6.59
N ALA A 50 0.17 2.51 -6.98
CA ALA A 50 0.09 1.16 -7.52
C ALA A 50 0.77 1.12 -8.89
N ASP A 51 0.59 2.14 -9.72
CA ASP A 51 1.31 2.28 -11.00
C ASP A 51 2.82 2.34 -10.81
N LEU A 52 3.29 3.02 -9.77
CA LEU A 52 4.72 3.05 -9.42
C LEU A 52 5.21 1.69 -8.95
N THR A 53 4.40 0.96 -8.19
CA THR A 53 4.75 -0.40 -7.74
C THR A 53 4.82 -1.34 -8.94
N ILE A 54 3.89 -1.24 -9.89
CA ILE A 54 3.91 -2.01 -11.15
C ILE A 54 5.20 -1.73 -11.90
N PHE A 55 5.59 -0.46 -12.05
CA PHE A 55 6.79 -0.10 -12.79
C PHE A 55 8.07 -0.64 -12.14
N GLU A 56 8.23 -0.45 -10.83
CA GLU A 56 9.40 -0.93 -10.09
C GLU A 56 9.47 -2.46 -10.06
N GLU A 57 8.35 -3.15 -9.78
CA GLU A 57 8.31 -4.61 -9.64
C GLU A 57 8.47 -5.32 -11.00
N ALA A 58 7.90 -4.76 -12.06
CA ALA A 58 8.12 -5.23 -13.43
C ALA A 58 9.57 -5.01 -13.88
N THR A 59 10.15 -3.84 -13.56
CA THR A 59 11.55 -3.56 -13.88
C THR A 59 12.49 -4.50 -13.11
N GLU A 60 12.20 -4.77 -11.85
CA GLU A 60 12.92 -5.77 -11.04
C GLU A 60 12.84 -7.16 -11.69
N LEU A 61 11.64 -7.59 -12.09
CA LEU A 61 11.45 -8.89 -12.74
C LEU A 61 12.24 -8.99 -14.05
N ILE A 62 12.17 -7.97 -14.91
CA ILE A 62 12.92 -7.94 -16.17
C ILE A 62 14.42 -8.05 -15.89
N LYS A 63 14.93 -7.32 -14.90
CA LYS A 63 16.35 -7.37 -14.53
C LYS A 63 16.78 -8.74 -13.98
N ARG A 64 15.93 -9.42 -13.21
CA ARG A 64 16.20 -10.80 -12.75
C ARG A 64 16.22 -11.79 -13.91
N VAL A 65 15.22 -11.73 -14.80
CA VAL A 65 15.11 -12.65 -15.96
C VAL A 65 16.22 -12.44 -16.98
N THR A 66 16.64 -11.19 -17.20
CA THR A 66 17.74 -10.86 -18.13
C THR A 66 19.13 -11.08 -17.53
N GLY A 67 19.23 -11.46 -16.25
CA GLY A 67 20.49 -11.68 -15.55
C GLY A 67 21.25 -10.41 -15.18
N GLN A 68 20.61 -9.22 -15.29
CA GLN A 68 21.19 -7.95 -14.81
C GLN A 68 21.25 -7.89 -13.29
N ILE A 69 20.33 -8.59 -12.62
CA ILE A 69 20.30 -8.78 -11.17
C ILE A 69 20.41 -10.28 -10.89
N HIS A 70 21.36 -10.68 -10.06
CA HIS A 70 21.58 -12.08 -9.66
C HIS A 70 20.75 -12.45 -8.43
N GLU A 71 19.42 -12.37 -8.57
CA GLU A 71 18.47 -12.82 -7.54
C GLU A 71 17.72 -14.06 -8.07
N PRO A 72 17.33 -14.99 -7.18
CA PRO A 72 16.77 -16.26 -7.60
C PRO A 72 15.34 -16.09 -8.17
N LEU A 73 15.00 -16.98 -9.12
CA LEU A 73 13.66 -17.14 -9.68
C LEU A 73 13.02 -18.42 -9.14
N PRO A 74 11.70 -18.46 -8.91
CA PRO A 74 10.68 -17.44 -9.27
C PRO A 74 10.71 -16.20 -8.39
N GLN A 75 10.25 -15.05 -8.90
CA GLN A 75 10.06 -13.83 -8.10
C GLN A 75 8.64 -13.82 -7.50
N PHE A 76 8.54 -13.65 -6.18
CA PHE A 76 7.28 -13.47 -5.46
C PHE A 76 6.99 -11.99 -5.22
N THR A 77 5.71 -11.62 -5.18
CA THR A 77 5.26 -10.26 -4.88
C THR A 77 5.37 -9.97 -3.38
N SER A 78 5.50 -8.69 -3.02
CA SER A 78 5.73 -8.25 -1.63
C SER A 78 4.67 -7.29 -1.07
N CYS A 79 3.60 -7.00 -1.85
CA CYS A 79 2.62 -5.98 -1.49
C CYS A 79 1.71 -6.36 -0.30
N SER A 80 1.57 -7.65 0.00
CA SER A 80 0.76 -8.15 1.12
C SER A 80 1.61 -8.34 2.39
N PRO A 81 1.34 -7.60 3.48
CA PRO A 81 2.10 -7.74 4.72
C PRO A 81 1.88 -9.10 5.40
N GLY A 82 0.74 -9.75 5.16
CA GLY A 82 0.47 -11.09 5.68
C GLY A 82 1.34 -12.14 5.00
N TRP A 83 1.52 -12.02 3.67
CA TRP A 83 2.40 -12.90 2.90
C TRP A 83 3.86 -12.73 3.29
N VAL A 84 4.36 -11.48 3.36
CA VAL A 84 5.74 -11.21 3.79
C VAL A 84 6.02 -11.81 5.17
N LYS A 85 5.13 -11.58 6.15
CA LYS A 85 5.26 -12.17 7.48
C LYS A 85 5.23 -13.70 7.45
N PHE A 86 4.33 -14.29 6.66
CA PHE A 86 4.24 -15.73 6.54
C PHE A 86 5.56 -16.33 6.04
N CYS A 87 6.19 -15.73 5.03
CA CYS A 87 7.52 -16.13 4.57
C CYS A 87 8.59 -15.91 5.65
N GLU A 88 8.61 -14.76 6.34
CA GLU A 88 9.56 -14.50 7.43
C GLU A 88 9.51 -15.56 8.54
N TYR A 89 8.31 -16.06 8.88
CA TYR A 89 8.14 -17.03 9.96
C TYR A 89 8.31 -18.49 9.54
N TYR A 90 7.77 -18.87 8.38
CA TYR A 90 7.64 -20.29 8.00
C TYR A 90 8.55 -20.69 6.84
N TYR A 91 8.98 -19.74 6.00
CA TYR A 91 9.76 -20.00 4.78
C TYR A 91 10.85 -18.95 4.56
N PRO A 92 11.81 -18.81 5.49
CA PRO A 92 12.87 -17.80 5.38
C PRO A 92 13.74 -18.01 4.14
N ASP A 93 13.85 -19.25 3.65
CA ASP A 93 14.58 -19.59 2.43
C ASP A 93 13.96 -18.99 1.16
N LEU A 94 12.68 -18.60 1.22
CA LEU A 94 11.99 -17.91 0.12
C LEU A 94 12.16 -16.39 0.15
N LEU A 95 12.79 -15.81 1.19
CA LEU A 95 13.00 -14.37 1.26
C LEU A 95 13.81 -13.78 0.10
N PRO A 96 14.87 -14.44 -0.42
CA PRO A 96 15.58 -13.96 -1.62
C PRO A 96 14.69 -13.93 -2.88
N HIS A 97 13.67 -14.79 -2.93
CA HIS A 97 12.69 -14.80 -4.02
C HIS A 97 11.70 -13.64 -3.94
N MET A 98 11.62 -12.93 -2.81
CA MET A 98 10.69 -11.82 -2.65
C MET A 98 11.14 -10.57 -3.41
N SER A 99 10.17 -9.89 -4.01
CA SER A 99 10.32 -8.56 -4.59
C SER A 99 10.76 -7.56 -3.52
N THR A 100 11.76 -6.74 -3.86
CA THR A 100 12.26 -5.67 -2.98
C THR A 100 11.37 -4.43 -3.02
N CYS A 101 10.38 -4.41 -3.92
CA CYS A 101 9.44 -3.31 -4.06
C CYS A 101 8.62 -3.11 -2.78
N LYS A 102 8.32 -1.85 -2.47
CA LYS A 102 7.45 -1.49 -1.35
C LYS A 102 5.98 -1.61 -1.77
N SER A 103 5.09 -1.84 -0.81
CA SER A 103 3.65 -1.78 -1.10
C SER A 103 3.23 -0.38 -1.63
N PRO A 104 2.18 -0.28 -2.47
CA PRO A 104 1.69 1.00 -3.00
C PRO A 104 1.46 2.03 -1.88
N GLN A 105 0.84 1.58 -0.79
CA GLN A 105 0.70 2.31 0.46
C GLN A 105 2.00 2.99 0.93
N GLN A 106 3.07 2.22 1.01
CA GLN A 106 4.36 2.66 1.55
C GLN A 106 5.09 3.57 0.56
N MET A 107 4.97 3.28 -0.74
CA MET A 107 5.47 4.15 -1.79
C MET A 107 4.78 5.52 -1.73
N LEU A 108 3.44 5.56 -1.69
CA LEU A 108 2.68 6.80 -1.59
C LEU A 108 3.03 7.60 -0.34
N GLY A 109 3.10 6.94 0.81
CA GLY A 109 3.50 7.59 2.06
C GLY A 109 4.89 8.21 2.01
N THR A 110 5.81 7.63 1.22
CA THR A 110 7.14 8.21 0.97
C THR A 110 7.04 9.43 0.08
N LEU A 111 6.37 9.32 -1.08
CA LEU A 111 6.20 10.41 -2.05
C LEU A 111 5.51 11.64 -1.44
N ILE A 112 4.49 11.40 -0.62
CA ILE A 112 3.77 12.46 0.09
C ILE A 112 4.75 13.24 0.99
N LYS A 113 5.60 12.54 1.74
CA LYS A 113 6.49 13.15 2.73
C LYS A 113 7.75 13.75 2.12
N THR A 114 8.11 13.37 0.89
CA THR A 114 9.29 13.87 0.20
C THR A 114 8.90 14.86 -0.90
N TYR A 115 8.36 14.37 -2.00
CA TYR A 115 8.06 15.14 -3.20
C TYR A 115 6.95 16.16 -2.97
N TYR A 116 5.78 15.71 -2.50
CA TYR A 116 4.63 16.60 -2.27
C TYR A 116 4.89 17.62 -1.16
N ALA A 117 5.56 17.19 -0.07
CA ALA A 117 5.97 18.08 1.01
C ALA A 117 6.87 19.22 0.50
N LYS A 118 7.85 18.89 -0.35
CA LYS A 118 8.75 19.87 -0.96
C LYS A 118 8.01 20.81 -1.91
N GLU A 119 7.15 20.28 -2.78
CA GLU A 119 6.40 21.06 -3.76
C GLU A 119 5.43 22.05 -3.10
N LYS A 120 4.80 21.67 -1.98
CA LYS A 120 3.86 22.51 -1.25
C LYS A 120 4.50 23.33 -0.12
N GLY A 121 5.81 23.22 0.10
CA GLY A 121 6.50 23.92 1.19
C GLY A 121 6.03 23.48 2.60
N ILE A 122 5.61 22.23 2.78
CA ILE A 122 5.05 21.71 4.03
C ILE A 122 6.14 20.97 4.83
N SER A 123 6.43 21.44 6.04
CA SER A 123 7.49 20.86 6.88
C SER A 123 7.09 19.57 7.61
N ARG A 124 5.80 19.37 7.92
CA ARG A 124 5.32 18.23 8.71
C ARG A 124 3.99 17.68 8.22
N ILE A 125 4.05 16.47 7.64
CA ILE A 125 2.88 15.73 7.14
C ILE A 125 2.60 14.50 8.01
N LYS A 126 1.35 14.37 8.45
CA LYS A 126 0.80 13.16 9.06
C LYS A 126 -0.05 12.42 8.03
N SER A 127 0.40 11.25 7.61
CA SER A 127 -0.30 10.38 6.67
C SER A 127 -1.16 9.34 7.39
N SER A 128 -2.46 9.32 7.14
CA SER A 128 -3.39 8.29 7.59
C SER A 128 -3.84 7.40 6.43
N ARG A 129 -4.21 6.15 6.72
CA ARG A 129 -4.79 5.21 5.76
C ARG A 129 -6.27 5.07 6.06
N TYR A 130 -7.12 5.09 5.02
CA TYR A 130 -8.45 4.51 5.12
C TYR A 130 -8.35 2.99 4.86
N PRO A 131 -8.49 2.13 5.89
CA PRO A 131 -8.19 0.71 5.76
C PRO A 131 -9.22 0.00 4.88
N SER A 132 -8.76 -0.80 3.91
CA SER A 132 -9.59 -1.78 3.19
C SER A 132 -9.34 -3.22 3.65
N CYS A 133 -8.25 -3.45 4.39
CA CYS A 133 -7.89 -4.74 4.94
C CYS A 133 -7.33 -4.52 6.35
N PRO A 134 -7.76 -5.29 7.36
CA PRO A 134 -7.10 -5.29 8.66
C PRO A 134 -5.69 -5.86 8.49
N ALA A 135 -4.70 -4.99 8.32
CA ALA A 135 -3.31 -5.41 8.37
C ALA A 135 -3.00 -5.81 9.82
N PRO A 136 -2.50 -7.04 10.07
CA PRO A 136 -2.12 -7.43 11.42
C PRO A 136 -1.04 -6.45 11.92
N PRO A 137 -1.15 -5.93 13.15
CA PRO A 137 -0.17 -4.99 13.68
C PRO A 137 1.23 -5.58 13.56
N ARG A 138 2.23 -4.74 13.26
CA ARG A 138 3.62 -5.21 13.08
C ARG A 138 4.11 -6.00 14.30
N ASN A 139 3.61 -5.67 15.50
CA ASN A 139 3.93 -6.31 16.77
C ASN A 139 3.18 -7.64 17.04
N LEU A 140 2.29 -8.07 16.14
CA LEU A 140 1.67 -9.38 16.26
C LEU A 140 2.70 -10.46 15.93
N LYS A 141 3.34 -11.00 16.97
CA LYS A 141 4.12 -12.24 16.91
C LYS A 141 3.14 -13.37 16.68
N LEU A 142 3.13 -13.94 15.48
CA LEU A 142 2.39 -15.16 15.23
C LEU A 142 3.03 -16.26 16.09
N PRO A 143 2.24 -17.15 16.73
CA PRO A 143 2.80 -18.26 17.47
C PRO A 143 3.57 -19.16 16.49
N VAL A 144 4.90 -19.12 16.59
CA VAL A 144 5.78 -20.05 15.88
C VAL A 144 5.47 -21.43 16.45
N ARG A 145 4.75 -22.25 15.70
CA ARG A 145 4.63 -23.68 16.03
C ARG A 145 6.04 -24.25 15.92
N LYS A 146 6.58 -24.68 17.06
CA LYS A 146 7.72 -25.60 17.12
C LYS A 146 7.37 -26.91 16.43
#